data_AF-A0A2D3C6W0-F1
#
_entry.id   AF-A0A2D3C6W0-F1
#
_cell.length_a   1.000
_cell.length_b   1.000
_cell.length_c   1.000
_cell.angle_alpha   90.00
_cell.angle_beta   90.00
_cell.angle_gamma   90.00
#
_symmetry.space_group_name_H-M   'P 1'
#
loop_
_entity.id
_entity.type
_entity.pdbx_description
1 polymer ?
#
loop_
_entity_poly.entity_id
_entity_poly.type
_entity_poly.pdbx_seq_one_letter_code
_entity_poly.pdbx_strand_id
1 'polypeptide(L)'
;MQRKKKIAIQVLIILIIISTVFSPLYSAFNYYPTKEEMEGGLSLEYIPLTKIGQLWAILQNQRVSLNTEVPAISTDKLPILQGNASSSVLYVDFEDYIEECGSSADDICFLVTNHNITKTSINTGRLNSIEQVRIDYSDEHILHQVKNGNFVTDTGDYPMSPLGRVKIVDVELVYFDLFDYYPYGYKGETTYYPAWKMTAETSNYGDEVIMIKAMGKQL
;
A
#
# COMPACT_ATOMS: atom_id res chain seq x y z
N MET A 1 43.89 -15.05 39.60
CA MET A 1 44.33 -15.08 38.17
C MET A 1 43.45 -15.97 37.28
N GLN A 2 43.05 -17.17 37.72
CA GLN A 2 42.22 -18.11 36.92
C GLN A 2 40.79 -17.61 36.59
N ARG A 3 40.12 -16.88 37.50
CA ARG A 3 38.77 -16.33 37.26
C ARG A 3 38.72 -15.34 36.09
N LYS A 4 39.74 -14.47 35.97
CA LYS A 4 39.88 -13.51 34.85
C LYS A 4 40.10 -14.23 33.51
N LYS A 5 40.88 -15.32 33.50
CA LYS A 5 41.08 -16.15 32.29
C LYS A 5 39.81 -16.86 31.85
N LYS A 6 39.00 -17.40 32.78
CA LYS A 6 37.71 -18.02 32.45
C LYS A 6 36.71 -17.02 31.84
N ILE A 7 36.63 -15.82 32.40
CA ILE A 7 35.76 -14.75 31.86
C ILE A 7 36.22 -14.33 30.47
N ALA A 8 37.53 -14.17 30.26
CA ALA A 8 38.08 -13.80 28.95
C ALA A 8 37.77 -14.87 27.87
N ILE A 9 37.88 -16.16 28.22
CA ILE A 9 37.53 -17.26 27.33
C ILE A 9 36.03 -17.27 27.01
N GLN A 10 35.16 -17.02 28.01
CA GLN A 10 33.72 -16.91 27.81
C GLN A 10 33.35 -15.77 26.85
N VAL A 11 33.94 -14.59 27.04
CA VAL A 11 33.71 -13.42 26.17
C VAL A 11 34.19 -13.71 24.74
N LEU A 12 35.34 -14.38 24.58
CA LEU A 12 35.86 -14.76 23.27
C LEU A 12 34.94 -15.74 22.55
N ILE A 13 34.42 -16.75 23.26
CA ILE A 13 33.46 -17.71 22.69
C ILE A 13 32.17 -17.01 22.25
N ILE A 14 31.65 -16.09 23.07
CA ILE A 14 30.46 -15.30 22.72
C ILE A 14 30.73 -14.45 21.47
N LEU A 15 31.88 -13.78 21.37
CA LEU A 15 32.26 -13.00 20.20
C LEU A 15 32.40 -13.84 18.93
N ILE A 16 32.96 -15.05 19.05
CA ILE A 16 33.08 -15.99 17.93
C ILE A 16 31.69 -16.42 17.47
N ILE A 17 30.81 -16.82 18.39
CA ILE A 17 29.42 -17.20 18.09
C ILE A 17 28.66 -16.05 17.45
N ILE A 18 28.81 -14.83 17.97
CA ILE A 18 28.20 -13.65 17.34
C ILE A 18 28.75 -13.50 15.93
N SER A 19 30.08 -13.51 15.71
CA SER A 19 30.64 -13.31 14.37
C SER A 19 30.23 -14.39 13.34
N THR A 20 30.11 -15.65 13.77
CA THR A 20 29.80 -16.78 12.87
C THR A 20 28.32 -16.86 12.56
N VAL A 21 27.45 -16.46 13.50
CA VAL A 21 25.99 -16.49 13.31
C VAL A 21 25.50 -15.16 12.71
N PHE A 22 26.24 -14.05 12.87
CA PHE A 22 25.83 -12.74 12.37
C PHE A 22 25.77 -12.66 10.85
N SER A 23 26.71 -13.25 10.10
CA SER A 23 26.63 -13.28 8.63
C SER A 23 25.41 -14.02 8.08
N PRO A 24 25.13 -15.28 8.49
CA PRO A 24 23.95 -15.99 8.02
C PRO A 24 22.64 -15.39 8.55
N LEU A 25 22.62 -14.80 9.75
CA LEU A 25 21.48 -14.01 10.23
C LEU A 25 21.31 -12.73 9.40
N TYR A 26 22.38 -11.99 9.12
CA TYR A 26 22.34 -10.77 8.32
C TYR A 26 21.86 -11.06 6.91
N SER A 27 22.30 -12.16 6.30
CA SER A 27 21.77 -12.62 5.02
C SER A 27 20.32 -13.07 5.14
N ALA A 28 19.90 -13.77 6.20
CA ALA A 28 18.51 -14.18 6.38
C ALA A 28 17.55 -13.01 6.69
N PHE A 29 18.03 -11.96 7.36
CA PHE A 29 17.28 -10.73 7.65
C PHE A 29 17.24 -9.77 6.45
N ASN A 30 18.21 -9.85 5.52
CA ASN A 30 18.20 -9.10 4.26
C ASN A 30 17.83 -9.99 3.05
N TYR A 31 17.45 -11.25 3.27
CA TYR A 31 17.01 -12.14 2.21
C TYR A 31 15.56 -11.84 1.92
N TYR A 32 15.31 -11.54 0.66
CA TYR A 32 14.00 -11.22 0.16
C TYR A 32 13.64 -12.27 -0.89
N PRO A 33 12.62 -13.11 -0.64
CA PRO A 33 12.23 -14.12 -1.62
C PRO A 33 11.66 -13.42 -2.86
N THR A 34 12.02 -13.93 -4.03
CA THR A 34 11.50 -13.49 -5.33
C THR A 34 10.04 -13.92 -5.51
N LYS A 35 9.33 -13.30 -6.46
CA LYS A 35 7.94 -13.66 -6.81
C LYS A 35 7.82 -15.16 -7.15
N GLU A 36 8.78 -15.68 -7.90
CA GLU A 36 8.85 -17.09 -8.30
C GLU A 36 9.09 -18.04 -7.13
N GLU A 37 9.90 -17.66 -6.13
CA GLU A 37 10.12 -18.47 -4.92
C GLU A 37 8.87 -18.57 -4.05
N MET A 38 8.03 -17.52 -4.02
CA MET A 38 6.75 -17.54 -3.30
C MET A 38 5.65 -18.27 -4.08
N GLU A 39 5.62 -18.15 -5.40
CA GLU A 39 4.62 -18.81 -6.26
C GLU A 39 4.96 -20.29 -6.54
N GLY A 40 6.25 -20.66 -6.56
CA GLY A 40 6.73 -21.97 -7.02
C GLY A 40 7.42 -22.86 -5.98
N GLY A 41 7.61 -22.40 -4.73
CA GLY A 41 8.64 -22.99 -3.87
C GLY A 41 8.29 -23.11 -2.39
N LEU A 42 7.26 -23.90 -2.05
CA LEU A 42 7.29 -24.90 -0.97
C LEU A 42 5.86 -25.39 -0.73
N SER A 43 5.64 -26.65 -1.13
CA SER A 43 4.58 -27.50 -0.59
C SER A 43 4.80 -27.70 0.92
N LEU A 44 4.44 -26.69 1.70
CA LEU A 44 4.10 -26.84 3.11
C LEU A 44 2.62 -26.46 3.18
N GLU A 45 1.80 -27.50 3.23
CA GLU A 45 0.37 -27.43 3.51
C GLU A 45 0.02 -26.28 4.46
N TYR A 46 -0.85 -25.39 3.98
CA TYR A 46 -1.87 -24.72 4.79
C TYR A 46 -1.40 -24.16 6.14
N ILE A 47 -0.33 -23.38 6.15
CA ILE A 47 -0.14 -22.41 7.23
C ILE A 47 -0.77 -21.10 6.74
N PRO A 48 -1.75 -20.51 7.46
CA PRO A 48 -2.39 -19.29 6.99
C PRO A 48 -1.31 -18.22 6.79
N LEU A 49 -1.03 -17.90 5.52
CA LEU A 49 -0.02 -16.96 5.05
C LEU A 49 -0.14 -15.59 5.73
N THR A 50 -1.30 -15.26 6.28
CA THR A 50 -1.56 -14.03 7.02
C THR A 50 -0.71 -13.88 8.27
N LYS A 51 -0.56 -14.92 9.12
CA LYS A 51 0.20 -14.77 10.37
C LYS A 51 1.70 -14.93 10.20
N ILE A 52 2.13 -15.86 9.35
CA ILE A 52 3.55 -16.10 9.09
C ILE A 52 4.14 -14.98 8.22
N GLY A 53 3.44 -14.50 7.19
CA GLY A 53 3.87 -13.33 6.40
C GLY A 53 3.97 -12.06 7.25
N GLN A 54 3.01 -11.82 8.16
CA GLN A 54 3.08 -10.72 9.13
C GLN A 54 4.25 -10.89 10.11
N LEU A 55 4.47 -12.08 10.65
CA LEU A 55 5.63 -12.37 11.50
C LEU A 55 6.95 -12.19 10.76
N TRP A 56 7.05 -12.58 9.49
CA TRP A 56 8.22 -12.34 8.66
C TRP A 56 8.40 -10.87 8.30
N ALA A 57 7.34 -10.09 8.05
CA ALA A 57 7.45 -8.64 7.84
C ALA A 57 7.91 -7.91 9.12
N ILE A 58 7.43 -8.36 10.29
CA ILE A 58 7.87 -7.90 11.61
C ILE A 58 9.34 -8.28 11.87
N LEU A 59 9.75 -9.50 11.51
CA LEU A 59 11.11 -10.01 11.73
C LEU A 59 12.13 -9.45 10.71
N GLN A 60 11.73 -9.27 9.45
CA GLN A 60 12.55 -8.72 8.36
C GLN A 60 12.51 -7.20 8.27
N ASN A 61 11.81 -6.55 9.22
CA ASN A 61 11.91 -5.12 9.42
C ASN A 61 11.59 -4.37 8.12
N GLN A 62 10.47 -4.69 7.45
CA GLN A 62 10.05 -4.04 6.21
C GLN A 62 10.16 -2.52 6.39
N ARG A 63 11.20 -1.94 5.78
CA ARG A 63 11.52 -0.52 5.96
C ARG A 63 10.79 0.22 4.89
N VAL A 64 9.73 0.91 5.29
CA VAL A 64 8.98 1.80 4.42
C VAL A 64 9.35 3.23 4.81
N SER A 65 9.80 4.01 3.84
CA SER A 65 10.01 5.45 3.98
C SER A 65 9.17 6.21 2.97
N LEU A 66 8.67 7.37 3.40
CA LEU A 66 7.98 8.33 2.56
C LEU A 66 8.99 9.43 2.16
N ASN A 67 9.29 9.54 0.89
CA ASN A 67 10.23 10.53 0.33
C ASN A 67 9.52 11.63 -0.47
N THR A 68 8.21 11.69 -0.33
CA THR A 68 7.31 12.70 -0.88
C THR A 68 6.30 13.09 0.19
N GLU A 69 5.54 14.15 -0.05
CA GLU A 69 4.45 14.55 0.83
C GLU A 69 3.15 13.88 0.38
N VAL A 70 2.33 13.43 1.33
CA VAL A 70 0.97 13.00 1.01
C VAL A 70 0.17 14.26 0.66
N PRO A 71 -0.44 14.34 -0.53
CA PRO A 71 -1.15 15.55 -0.92
C PRO A 71 -2.31 15.80 0.04
N ALA A 72 -2.38 17.03 0.56
CA ALA A 72 -3.52 17.46 1.33
C ALA A 72 -4.76 17.50 0.42
N ILE A 73 -5.87 16.97 0.92
CA ILE A 73 -7.14 16.97 0.20
C ILE A 73 -8.03 18.09 0.70
N SER A 74 -8.77 18.71 -0.20
CA SER A 74 -9.62 19.86 0.13
C SER A 74 -10.88 19.49 0.93
N THR A 75 -11.18 18.20 1.10
CA THR A 75 -12.39 17.67 1.75
C THR A 75 -12.06 16.55 2.73
N ASP A 76 -12.79 16.47 3.85
CA ASP A 76 -12.62 15.40 4.85
C ASP A 76 -13.28 14.07 4.43
N LYS A 77 -14.22 14.14 3.48
CA LYS A 77 -15.02 12.99 3.03
C LYS A 77 -15.04 12.92 1.52
N LEU A 78 -14.91 11.69 1.00
CA LEU A 78 -15.06 11.37 -0.40
C LEU A 78 -16.15 10.32 -0.60
N PRO A 79 -16.91 10.37 -1.69
CA PRO A 79 -17.88 9.34 -2.00
C PRO A 79 -17.20 8.03 -2.40
N ILE A 80 -17.78 6.89 -2.08
CA ILE A 80 -17.56 5.65 -2.83
C ILE A 80 -18.46 5.71 -4.04
N LEU A 81 -17.90 5.40 -5.21
CA LEU A 81 -18.61 5.48 -6.48
C LEU A 81 -18.93 4.07 -6.98
N GLN A 82 -20.11 3.89 -7.55
CA GLN A 82 -20.52 2.65 -8.20
C GLN A 82 -21.05 2.94 -9.60
N GLY A 83 -20.65 2.11 -10.55
CA GLY A 83 -21.10 2.24 -11.94
C GLY A 83 -20.06 1.68 -12.91
N ASN A 84 -20.02 2.23 -14.13
CA ASN A 84 -19.13 1.75 -15.17
C ASN A 84 -18.29 2.92 -15.70
N ALA A 85 -16.97 2.76 -15.68
CA ALA A 85 -16.04 3.63 -16.43
C ALA A 85 -15.15 2.80 -17.35
N SER A 86 -14.42 3.47 -18.25
CA SER A 86 -13.53 2.80 -19.20
C SER A 86 -12.18 2.38 -18.60
N SER A 87 -11.86 2.89 -17.42
CA SER A 87 -10.59 2.65 -16.72
C SER A 87 -10.85 2.17 -15.30
N SER A 88 -9.95 1.33 -14.78
CA SER A 88 -9.94 0.89 -13.38
C SER A 88 -9.36 1.93 -12.43
N VAL A 89 -8.49 2.81 -12.95
CA VAL A 89 -7.93 3.95 -12.23
C VAL A 89 -8.55 5.23 -12.78
N LEU A 90 -9.17 6.03 -11.94
CA LEU A 90 -9.76 7.31 -12.31
C LEU A 90 -9.04 8.44 -11.56
N TYR A 91 -8.53 9.42 -12.31
CA TYR A 91 -7.85 10.60 -11.76
C TYR A 91 -8.85 11.61 -11.21
N VAL A 92 -8.42 12.33 -10.16
CA VAL A 92 -9.30 13.22 -9.41
C VAL A 92 -8.69 14.60 -9.29
N ASP A 93 -9.55 15.57 -9.55
CA ASP A 93 -9.25 16.98 -9.37
C ASP A 93 -10.18 17.63 -8.31
N PHE A 94 -9.68 18.67 -7.65
CA PHE A 94 -10.43 19.45 -6.66
C PHE A 94 -10.39 20.93 -7.00
N GLU A 95 -11.57 21.48 -7.26
CA GLU A 95 -11.71 22.90 -7.62
C GLU A 95 -12.55 23.65 -6.58
N ASP A 96 -12.30 24.95 -6.43
CA ASP A 96 -13.08 25.86 -5.58
C ASP A 96 -14.09 26.71 -6.38
N TYR A 97 -14.03 26.71 -7.71
CA TYR A 97 -14.97 27.39 -8.61
C TYR A 97 -15.71 26.46 -9.59
N ILE A 98 -17.01 26.71 -9.79
CA ILE A 98 -17.92 25.85 -10.58
C ILE A 98 -17.49 25.72 -12.04
N GLU A 99 -16.90 26.77 -12.62
CA GLU A 99 -16.59 26.86 -14.05
C GLU A 99 -15.41 25.96 -14.45
N GLU A 100 -14.50 25.64 -13.53
CA GLU A 100 -13.27 24.87 -13.80
C GLU A 100 -13.53 23.36 -13.84
N CYS A 101 -14.49 22.90 -13.04
CA CYS A 101 -14.79 21.48 -12.87
C CYS A 101 -15.43 20.80 -14.10
N GLY A 102 -15.99 21.60 -15.03
CA GLY A 102 -16.52 21.11 -16.30
C GLY A 102 -15.46 20.99 -17.41
N SER A 103 -14.25 21.50 -17.17
CA SER A 103 -13.13 21.53 -18.12
C SER A 103 -11.89 20.77 -17.65
N SER A 104 -11.90 20.19 -16.45
CA SER A 104 -10.78 19.40 -15.94
C SER A 104 -10.45 18.25 -16.88
N ALA A 105 -9.15 18.00 -17.06
CA ALA A 105 -8.64 16.89 -17.88
C ALA A 105 -8.82 15.53 -17.18
N ASP A 106 -9.10 15.55 -15.87
CA ASP A 106 -9.23 14.36 -15.04
C ASP A 106 -10.62 13.72 -15.17
N ASP A 107 -10.68 12.46 -14.74
CA ASP A 107 -11.85 11.60 -14.87
C ASP A 107 -13.01 12.07 -13.97
N ILE A 108 -12.67 12.58 -12.79
CA ILE A 108 -13.60 13.07 -11.78
C ILE A 108 -13.10 14.42 -11.29
N CYS A 109 -14.00 15.41 -11.24
CA CYS A 109 -13.72 16.66 -10.55
C CYS A 109 -14.73 16.88 -9.41
N PHE A 110 -14.21 17.28 -8.25
CA PHE A 110 -15.00 17.69 -7.10
C PHE A 110 -14.92 19.19 -6.90
N LEU A 111 -16.08 19.86 -6.93
CA LEU A 111 -16.19 21.22 -6.46
C LEU A 111 -16.32 21.21 -4.94
N VAL A 112 -15.37 21.85 -4.26
CA VAL A 112 -15.30 21.88 -2.80
C VAL A 112 -15.53 23.30 -2.29
N THR A 113 -16.44 23.43 -1.32
CA THR A 113 -16.69 24.70 -0.62
C THR A 113 -16.75 24.43 0.88
N ASN A 114 -15.95 25.16 1.67
CA ASN A 114 -15.86 24.96 3.12
C ASN A 114 -15.61 23.48 3.49
N HIS A 115 -14.65 22.83 2.83
CA HIS A 115 -14.29 21.41 3.02
C HIS A 115 -15.39 20.39 2.70
N ASN A 116 -16.46 20.80 2.02
CA ASN A 116 -17.54 19.92 1.59
C ASN A 116 -17.65 19.89 0.07
N ILE A 117 -17.87 18.69 -0.49
CA ILE A 117 -18.18 18.52 -1.90
C ILE A 117 -19.59 19.07 -2.15
N THR A 118 -19.68 20.13 -2.96
CA THR A 118 -20.95 20.75 -3.36
C THR A 118 -21.43 20.24 -4.72
N LYS A 119 -20.50 19.83 -5.59
CA LYS A 119 -20.79 19.27 -6.90
C LYS A 119 -19.71 18.23 -7.28
N THR A 120 -20.13 17.22 -8.02
CA THR A 120 -19.24 16.24 -8.64
C THR A 120 -19.48 16.26 -10.14
N SER A 121 -18.42 16.39 -10.92
CA SER A 121 -18.42 16.20 -12.37
C SER A 121 -17.70 14.91 -12.70
N ILE A 122 -18.30 14.07 -13.54
CA ILE A 122 -17.72 12.80 -13.98
C ILE A 122 -17.59 12.88 -15.49
N ASN A 123 -16.34 12.89 -15.96
CA ASN A 123 -16.01 13.02 -17.37
C ASN A 123 -15.94 11.65 -18.08
N THR A 124 -15.72 10.58 -17.32
CA THR A 124 -15.65 9.21 -17.84
C THR A 124 -16.69 8.29 -17.21
N GLY A 125 -17.51 7.67 -18.05
CA GLY A 125 -18.46 6.65 -17.63
C GLY A 125 -19.75 7.17 -16.98
N ARG A 126 -20.38 6.31 -16.18
CA ARG A 126 -21.58 6.60 -15.39
C ARG A 126 -21.34 6.08 -14.00
N LEU A 127 -21.12 6.99 -13.06
CA LEU A 127 -20.83 6.67 -11.66
C LEU A 127 -21.82 7.39 -10.76
N ASN A 128 -22.26 6.70 -9.71
CA ASN A 128 -23.14 7.24 -8.69
C ASN A 128 -22.49 7.09 -7.32
N SER A 129 -22.62 8.11 -6.48
CA SER A 129 -22.19 8.01 -5.08
C SER A 129 -23.12 7.07 -4.30
N ILE A 130 -22.55 6.06 -3.64
CA ILE A 130 -23.31 5.11 -2.82
C ILE A 130 -23.13 5.31 -1.32
N GLU A 131 -21.96 5.83 -0.90
CA GLU A 131 -21.60 6.07 0.49
C GLU A 131 -20.58 7.21 0.55
N GLN A 132 -20.43 7.88 1.69
CA GLN A 132 -19.31 8.79 1.94
C GLN A 132 -18.39 8.22 3.01
N VAL A 133 -17.10 8.19 2.72
CA VAL A 133 -16.05 7.71 3.63
C VAL A 133 -15.13 8.85 4.02
N ARG A 134 -14.65 8.79 5.26
CA ARG A 134 -13.61 9.70 5.74
C ARG A 134 -12.26 9.22 5.21
N ILE A 135 -11.47 10.15 4.71
CA ILE A 135 -10.14 9.85 4.17
C ILE A 135 -9.08 10.01 5.26
N ASP A 136 -8.13 9.08 5.24
CA ASP A 136 -6.93 9.12 6.06
C ASP A 136 -5.73 9.39 5.14
N TYR A 137 -5.28 10.64 5.16
CA TYR A 137 -4.10 11.12 4.45
C TYR A 137 -2.86 11.19 5.35
N SER A 138 -2.88 10.53 6.52
CA SER A 138 -1.72 10.53 7.41
C SER A 138 -0.60 9.63 6.86
N ASP A 139 0.64 10.11 6.96
CA ASP A 139 1.83 9.32 6.66
C ASP A 139 1.82 8.00 7.44
N GLU A 140 1.36 8.02 8.69
CA GLU A 140 1.27 6.84 9.55
C GLU A 140 0.35 5.77 8.95
N HIS A 141 -0.83 6.15 8.44
CA HIS A 141 -1.74 5.22 7.78
C HIS A 141 -1.07 4.58 6.57
N ILE A 142 -0.52 5.38 5.65
CA ILE A 142 0.15 4.85 4.45
C ILE A 142 1.28 3.90 4.82
N LEU A 143 2.19 4.32 5.69
CA LEU A 143 3.32 3.51 6.13
C LEU A 143 2.85 2.21 6.78
N HIS A 144 1.79 2.26 7.59
CA HIS A 144 1.24 1.09 8.27
C HIS A 144 0.57 0.11 7.29
N GLN A 145 -0.17 0.60 6.30
CA GLN A 145 -0.79 -0.26 5.29
C GLN A 145 0.28 -0.98 4.45
N VAL A 146 1.32 -0.27 4.01
CA VAL A 146 2.44 -0.88 3.25
C VAL A 146 3.19 -1.93 4.08
N LYS A 147 3.52 -1.61 5.34
CA LYS A 147 4.22 -2.55 6.25
C LYS A 147 3.43 -3.82 6.55
N ASN A 148 2.11 -3.73 6.50
CA ASN A 148 1.23 -4.87 6.78
C ASN A 148 0.85 -5.68 5.54
N GLY A 149 1.30 -5.27 4.35
CA GLY A 149 0.90 -5.93 3.10
C GLY A 149 -0.52 -5.60 2.65
N ASN A 150 -1.12 -4.53 3.17
CA ASN A 150 -2.49 -4.12 2.86
C ASN A 150 -2.53 -3.18 1.65
N PHE A 151 -2.00 -3.65 0.53
CA PHE A 151 -1.98 -2.95 -0.74
C PHE A 151 -2.16 -3.96 -1.89
N VAL A 152 -2.49 -3.45 -3.07
CA VAL A 152 -2.57 -4.20 -4.33
C VAL A 152 -1.75 -3.47 -5.40
N THR A 153 -1.43 -4.13 -6.50
CA THR A 153 -0.88 -3.45 -7.69
C THR A 153 -1.95 -2.59 -8.37
N ASP A 154 -1.54 -1.76 -9.33
CA ASP A 154 -2.44 -1.10 -10.27
C ASP A 154 -3.26 -2.07 -11.15
N THR A 155 -2.84 -3.34 -11.23
CA THR A 155 -3.58 -4.46 -11.85
C THR A 155 -4.49 -5.23 -10.88
N GLY A 156 -4.50 -4.88 -9.59
CA GLY A 156 -5.35 -5.53 -8.58
C GLY A 156 -4.82 -6.87 -8.06
N ASP A 157 -3.53 -7.16 -8.22
CA ASP A 157 -2.94 -8.44 -7.79
C ASP A 157 -2.82 -8.50 -6.25
N TYR A 158 -3.40 -9.55 -5.65
CA TYR A 158 -3.35 -9.82 -4.20
C TYR A 158 -3.27 -11.34 -3.92
N PRO A 159 -2.54 -11.79 -2.88
CA PRO A 159 -1.66 -11.01 -1.99
C PRO A 159 -0.31 -10.71 -2.66
N MET A 160 0.19 -9.49 -2.48
CA MET A 160 1.56 -9.17 -2.87
C MET A 160 2.56 -9.71 -1.86
N SER A 161 3.63 -10.30 -2.38
CA SER A 161 4.85 -10.64 -1.64
C SER A 161 5.43 -9.41 -0.93
N PRO A 162 6.11 -9.56 0.22
CA PRO A 162 6.90 -8.49 0.83
C PRO A 162 7.78 -7.77 -0.20
N LEU A 163 7.63 -6.44 -0.31
CA LEU A 163 8.40 -5.60 -1.24
C LEU A 163 9.84 -5.32 -0.77
N GLY A 164 10.19 -5.78 0.43
CA GLY A 164 11.49 -5.56 1.05
C GLY A 164 11.67 -4.13 1.56
N ARG A 165 12.75 -3.45 1.17
CA ARG A 165 12.91 -2.02 1.46
C ARG A 165 12.08 -1.24 0.46
N VAL A 166 11.20 -0.38 0.95
CA VAL A 166 10.26 0.39 0.15
C VAL A 166 10.53 1.87 0.38
N LYS A 167 10.76 2.61 -0.70
CA LYS A 167 10.85 4.06 -0.68
C LYS A 167 9.75 4.60 -1.59
N ILE A 168 8.74 5.19 -0.98
CA ILE A 168 7.63 5.83 -1.69
C ILE A 168 8.12 7.17 -2.20
N VAL A 169 8.11 7.37 -3.50
CA VAL A 169 8.64 8.57 -4.16
C VAL A 169 7.56 9.49 -4.70
N ASP A 170 6.34 8.98 -4.85
CA ASP A 170 5.20 9.74 -5.33
C ASP A 170 3.89 9.20 -4.74
N VAL A 171 2.93 10.09 -4.49
CA VAL A 171 1.63 9.78 -3.90
C VAL A 171 0.57 10.64 -4.57
N GLU A 172 -0.42 9.99 -5.18
CA GLU A 172 -1.55 10.62 -5.85
C GLU A 172 -2.87 10.07 -5.28
N LEU A 173 -3.88 10.92 -5.18
CA LEU A 173 -5.24 10.46 -4.89
C LEU A 173 -5.93 10.07 -6.20
N VAL A 174 -6.46 8.85 -6.25
CA VAL A 174 -7.24 8.33 -7.38
C VAL A 174 -8.47 7.58 -6.89
N TYR A 175 -9.34 7.18 -7.81
CA TYR A 175 -10.36 6.16 -7.58
C TYR A 175 -9.94 4.85 -8.23
N PHE A 176 -10.12 3.73 -7.53
CA PHE A 176 -9.68 2.41 -7.97
C PHE A 176 -10.72 1.32 -7.71
N ASP A 177 -10.99 0.45 -8.69
CA ASP A 177 -12.04 -0.58 -8.62
C ASP A 177 -11.55 -2.01 -8.40
N LEU A 178 -10.25 -2.29 -8.51
CA LEU A 178 -9.75 -3.67 -8.45
C LEU A 178 -9.46 -4.18 -7.02
N PHE A 179 -9.77 -3.40 -5.97
CA PHE A 179 -9.63 -3.89 -4.60
C PHE A 179 -10.52 -5.10 -4.27
N ASP A 180 -11.67 -5.20 -4.94
CA ASP A 180 -12.67 -6.23 -4.68
C ASP A 180 -12.79 -7.21 -5.87
N TYR A 181 -11.77 -7.29 -6.74
CA TYR A 181 -11.84 -8.11 -7.95
C TYR A 181 -12.05 -9.60 -7.62
N TYR A 182 -13.28 -10.06 -7.79
CA TYR A 182 -13.63 -11.48 -7.73
C TYR A 182 -13.49 -12.10 -9.14
N PRO A 183 -12.79 -13.22 -9.31
CA PRO A 183 -12.58 -13.87 -10.62
C PRO A 183 -13.87 -14.44 -11.26
N TYR A 184 -15.02 -14.27 -10.61
CA TYR A 184 -16.34 -14.70 -11.08
C TYR A 184 -17.31 -13.51 -11.28
N GLY A 185 -16.80 -12.30 -11.40
CA GLY A 185 -17.58 -11.06 -11.52
C GLY A 185 -18.60 -11.11 -12.65
N TYR A 186 -19.89 -11.03 -12.29
CA TYR A 186 -20.96 -10.75 -13.23
C TYR A 186 -20.65 -9.43 -13.95
N LYS A 187 -20.82 -9.39 -15.29
CA LYS A 187 -20.82 -8.13 -16.05
C LYS A 187 -21.87 -7.18 -15.42
N GLY A 188 -21.42 -6.14 -14.75
CA GLY A 188 -22.26 -5.23 -13.96
C GLY A 188 -21.47 -4.02 -13.46
N GLU A 189 -22.12 -3.16 -12.68
CA GLU A 189 -21.53 -1.96 -12.07
C GLU A 189 -20.38 -2.34 -11.12
N THR A 190 -19.21 -1.74 -11.32
CA THR A 190 -18.02 -1.85 -10.48
C THR A 190 -18.02 -0.78 -9.39
N THR A 191 -17.39 -1.08 -8.25
CA THR A 191 -17.26 -0.15 -7.12
C THR A 191 -15.86 0.45 -7.11
N TYR A 192 -15.78 1.76 -7.26
CA TYR A 192 -14.57 2.54 -7.17
C TYR A 192 -14.40 3.14 -5.77
N TYR A 193 -13.25 2.87 -5.16
CA TYR A 193 -12.88 3.40 -3.86
C TYR A 193 -11.85 4.52 -4.00
N PRO A 194 -11.90 5.57 -3.18
CA PRO A 194 -10.80 6.52 -3.07
C PRO A 194 -9.54 5.77 -2.58
N ALA A 195 -8.42 6.02 -3.26
CA ALA A 195 -7.19 5.27 -3.11
C ALA A 195 -5.96 6.18 -3.19
N TRP A 196 -4.94 5.82 -2.42
CA TRP A 196 -3.59 6.33 -2.59
C TRP A 196 -2.88 5.48 -3.63
N LYS A 197 -2.66 6.05 -4.81
CA LYS A 197 -1.76 5.52 -5.83
C LYS A 197 -0.36 5.97 -5.48
N MET A 198 0.57 5.04 -5.33
CA MET A 198 1.92 5.35 -4.92
C MET A 198 2.93 4.71 -5.84
N THR A 199 3.91 5.49 -6.25
CA THR A 199 5.10 4.98 -6.92
C THR A 199 6.15 4.67 -5.87
N ALA A 200 6.65 3.44 -5.86
CA ALA A 200 7.57 2.96 -4.84
C ALA A 200 8.80 2.28 -5.46
N GLU A 201 9.99 2.69 -5.03
CA GLU A 201 11.23 1.96 -5.29
C GLU A 201 11.33 0.81 -4.28
N THR A 202 11.42 -0.42 -4.77
CA THR A 202 11.46 -1.64 -3.95
C THR A 202 12.77 -2.40 -4.15
N SER A 203 13.31 -3.00 -3.09
CA SER A 203 14.53 -3.80 -3.20
C SER A 203 14.33 -5.12 -3.96
N ASN A 204 13.09 -5.57 -4.07
CA ASN A 204 12.78 -6.92 -4.54
C ASN A 204 12.30 -6.92 -6.00
N TYR A 205 11.62 -5.86 -6.41
CA TYR A 205 10.93 -5.79 -7.69
C TYR A 205 11.29 -4.52 -8.50
N GLY A 206 12.14 -3.64 -7.95
CA GLY A 206 12.42 -2.35 -8.58
C GLY A 206 11.25 -1.40 -8.37
N ASP A 207 10.91 -0.62 -9.38
CA ASP A 207 9.85 0.37 -9.31
C ASP A 207 8.49 -0.29 -9.46
N GLU A 208 7.61 -0.08 -8.47
CA GLU A 208 6.28 -0.67 -8.40
C GLU A 208 5.23 0.43 -8.17
N VAL A 209 4.03 0.22 -8.70
CA VAL A 209 2.86 1.03 -8.40
C VAL A 209 1.96 0.25 -7.45
N ILE A 210 1.74 0.81 -6.26
CA ILE A 210 0.91 0.20 -5.24
C ILE A 210 -0.30 1.08 -4.93
N MET A 211 -1.43 0.42 -4.71
CA MET A 211 -2.73 1.02 -4.42
C MET A 211 -3.16 0.66 -3.01
N ILE A 212 -3.55 1.67 -2.23
CA ILE A 212 -4.06 1.50 -0.87
C ILE A 212 -5.38 2.24 -0.74
N LYS A 213 -6.38 1.60 -0.13
CA LYS A 213 -7.66 2.25 0.21
C LYS A 213 -7.37 3.49 1.08
N ALA A 214 -7.80 4.66 0.62
CA ALA A 214 -7.55 5.93 1.31
C ALA A 214 -8.42 6.10 2.57
N MET A 215 -9.41 5.22 2.77
CA MET A 215 -10.24 5.19 3.97
C MET A 215 -9.52 4.57 5.17
N GLY A 216 -9.62 5.24 6.32
CA GLY A 216 -9.23 4.67 7.61
C GLY A 216 -10.22 3.62 8.10
N LYS A 217 -9.84 2.79 9.08
CA LYS A 217 -10.82 1.91 9.76
C LYS A 217 -11.91 2.78 10.38
N GLN A 218 -13.18 2.45 10.10
CA GLN A 218 -14.29 2.89 10.94
C GLN A 218 -14.02 2.37 12.35
N LEU A 219 -13.79 3.28 13.30
CA LEU A 219 -13.78 2.98 14.74
C LEU A 219 -15.21 2.74 15.22
#